data_AF-A0A075GVW6-F1
#
_entry.id   AF-A0A075GVW6-F1
#
_cell.length_a   1.000
_cell.length_b   1.000
_cell.length_c   1.000
_cell.angle_alpha   90.00
_cell.angle_beta   90.00
_cell.angle_gamma   90.00
#
_symmetry.space_group_name_H-M   'P 1'
#
loop_
_entity.id
_entity.type
_entity.pdbx_description
1 polymer ?
#
loop_
_entity_poly.entity_id
_entity_poly.type
_entity_poly.pdbx_seq_one_letter_code
_entity_poly.pdbx_strand_id
1 'polypeptide(L)'
;MRGDISFPIEVKATKEKKVYLSGRTMEQYLDLQKEGERCGLMPLYAMRLKGVRGDSWRVFKVETTNLTGSVSVLSRRLPSLPLTRNGTPHLDWDEGLPLHKFLSLLCRDSDSYTQTAETLRSKANAWSEKAETLKMEEAQKAILKQQEPEEWVKKFRL
;
A
#
# COMPACT_ATOMS: atom_id res chain seq x y z
N MET A 1 -16.51 -4.43 -18.07
CA MET A 1 -15.80 -4.08 -16.82
C MET A 1 -14.69 -5.11 -16.62
N ARG A 2 -13.48 -4.71 -16.20
CA ARG A 2 -12.39 -5.65 -15.86
C ARG A 2 -12.19 -5.59 -14.35
N GLY A 3 -12.36 -6.73 -13.68
CA GLY A 3 -12.35 -6.79 -12.22
C GLY A 3 -13.56 -6.06 -11.63
N ASP A 4 -13.94 -6.42 -10.41
CA ASP A 4 -15.14 -5.95 -9.72
C ASP A 4 -15.05 -4.47 -9.25
N ILE A 5 -14.38 -3.61 -10.04
CA ILE A 5 -14.07 -2.23 -9.66
C ILE A 5 -14.43 -1.27 -10.80
N SER A 6 -15.14 -0.20 -10.43
CA SER A 6 -15.43 0.94 -11.29
C SER A 6 -14.98 2.23 -10.61
N PHE A 7 -14.50 3.18 -11.41
CA PHE A 7 -14.05 4.49 -10.93
C PHE A 7 -14.84 5.58 -11.68
N PRO A 8 -15.62 6.41 -10.99
CA PRO A 8 -15.99 7.72 -11.51
C PRO A 8 -14.71 8.56 -11.69
N ILE A 9 -14.45 9.10 -12.88
CA ILE A 9 -13.20 9.84 -13.15
C ILE A 9 -13.51 11.23 -13.69
N GLU A 10 -12.99 12.25 -13.01
CA GLU A 10 -12.93 13.61 -13.53
C GLU A 10 -11.59 13.84 -14.22
N VAL A 11 -11.64 14.24 -15.49
CA VAL A 11 -10.44 14.39 -16.33
C VAL A 11 -10.08 15.87 -16.48
N LYS A 12 -8.82 16.21 -16.19
CA LYS A 12 -8.28 17.57 -16.40
C LYS A 12 -7.04 17.52 -17.29
N ALA A 13 -7.05 18.25 -18.41
CA ALA A 13 -5.90 18.35 -19.31
C ALA A 13 -5.38 19.79 -19.39
N THR A 14 -4.18 20.02 -18.88
CA THR A 14 -3.60 21.36 -18.64
C THR A 14 -2.18 21.47 -19.21
N LYS A 15 -1.70 22.70 -19.43
CA LYS A 15 -0.28 22.96 -19.73
C LYS A 15 0.54 23.21 -18.46
N GLU A 16 -0.14 23.61 -17.39
CA GLU A 16 0.41 23.93 -16.08
C GLU A 16 0.53 22.66 -15.22
N LYS A 17 1.57 22.60 -14.38
CA LYS A 17 1.75 21.49 -13.45
C LYS A 17 0.79 21.52 -12.26
N LYS A 18 0.26 22.68 -11.90
CA LYS A 18 -0.62 22.87 -10.75
C LYS A 18 -1.97 23.45 -11.20
N VAL A 19 -3.06 22.90 -10.68
CA VAL A 19 -4.42 23.40 -10.90
C VAL A 19 -5.11 23.54 -9.55
N TYR A 20 -5.38 24.78 -9.15
CA TYR A 20 -6.09 25.08 -7.92
C TYR A 20 -7.60 24.95 -8.12
N LEU A 21 -8.26 24.22 -7.22
CA LEU A 21 -9.70 24.06 -7.26
C LEU A 21 -10.37 25.27 -6.61
N SER A 22 -11.19 25.98 -7.38
CA SER A 22 -11.95 27.15 -6.93
C SER A 22 -13.26 27.29 -7.72
N GLY A 23 -14.23 27.98 -7.12
CA GLY A 23 -15.57 28.17 -7.69
C GLY A 23 -16.17 26.85 -8.18
N ARG A 24 -16.58 26.82 -9.47
CA ARG A 24 -17.15 25.63 -10.12
C ARG A 24 -16.29 24.36 -9.99
N THR A 25 -14.96 24.47 -10.03
CA THR A 25 -14.09 23.29 -9.93
C THR A 25 -14.03 22.73 -8.51
N MET A 26 -14.27 23.57 -7.50
CA MET A 26 -14.43 23.12 -6.12
C MET A 26 -15.80 22.47 -5.92
N GLU A 27 -16.87 23.02 -6.49
CA GLU A 27 -18.20 22.39 -6.49
C GLU A 27 -18.14 20.98 -7.11
N GLN A 28 -17.46 20.85 -8.26
CA GLN A 28 -17.23 19.55 -8.92
C GLN A 28 -16.50 18.55 -8.00
N TYR A 29 -15.50 19.00 -7.26
CA TYR A 29 -14.80 18.14 -6.30
C TYR A 29 -15.73 17.67 -5.18
N LEU A 30 -16.53 18.57 -4.62
CA LEU A 30 -17.48 18.25 -3.56
C LEU A 30 -18.60 17.33 -4.05
N ASP A 31 -19.08 17.52 -5.29
CA ASP A 31 -20.06 16.64 -5.92
C ASP A 31 -19.49 15.24 -6.14
N LEU A 32 -18.25 15.13 -6.62
CA LEU A 32 -17.57 13.83 -6.75
C LEU A 32 -17.43 13.13 -5.41
N GLN A 33 -17.03 13.86 -4.36
CA GLN A 33 -16.90 13.32 -3.01
C GLN A 33 -18.26 12.80 -2.51
N LYS A 34 -19.30 13.64 -2.59
CA LYS A 34 -20.66 13.32 -2.16
C LYS A 34 -21.23 12.10 -2.90
N GLU A 35 -21.08 12.06 -4.22
CA GLU A 35 -21.59 10.94 -5.03
C GLU A 35 -20.76 9.67 -4.85
N GLY A 36 -19.45 9.79 -4.65
CA GLY A 36 -18.58 8.68 -4.27
C GLY A 36 -19.02 8.04 -2.96
N GLU A 37 -19.28 8.85 -1.95
CA GLU A 37 -19.82 8.39 -0.68
C GLU A 37 -21.23 7.82 -0.83
N ARG A 38 -22.13 8.47 -1.58
CA ARG A 38 -23.49 7.93 -1.78
C ARG A 38 -23.49 6.55 -2.44
N CYS A 39 -22.57 6.31 -3.37
CA CYS A 39 -22.52 5.08 -4.16
C CYS A 39 -21.55 4.02 -3.62
N GLY A 40 -20.71 4.35 -2.63
CA GLY A 40 -19.62 3.49 -2.18
C GLY A 40 -18.54 3.27 -3.25
N LEU A 41 -18.39 4.22 -4.17
CA LEU A 41 -17.40 4.19 -5.24
C LEU A 41 -16.24 5.12 -4.90
N MET A 42 -15.06 4.85 -5.45
CA MET A 42 -13.89 5.72 -5.30
C MET A 42 -13.76 6.63 -6.52
N PRO A 43 -14.11 7.93 -6.41
CA PRO A 43 -13.90 8.88 -7.48
C PRO A 43 -12.41 9.20 -7.62
N LEU A 44 -11.96 9.40 -8.86
CA LEU A 44 -10.57 9.73 -9.18
C LEU A 44 -10.51 11.04 -9.97
N TYR A 45 -9.42 11.77 -9.76
CA TYR A 45 -8.97 12.78 -10.71
C TYR A 45 -7.90 12.19 -11.61
N ALA A 46 -8.05 12.36 -12.93
CA ALA A 46 -7.04 12.04 -13.92
C ALA A 46 -6.51 13.34 -14.56
N MET A 47 -5.31 13.74 -14.17
CA MET A 47 -4.64 14.94 -14.67
C MET A 47 -3.66 14.58 -15.79
N ARG A 48 -3.82 15.19 -16.96
CA ARG A 48 -2.88 15.10 -18.08
C ARG A 48 -2.13 16.40 -18.26
N LEU A 49 -0.80 16.32 -18.29
CA LEU A 49 0.07 17.44 -18.66
C LEU A 49 0.35 17.43 -20.16
N LYS A 50 0.02 18.53 -20.84
CA LYS A 50 0.22 18.71 -22.28
C LYS A 50 1.70 19.01 -22.58
N GLY A 51 2.18 18.56 -23.74
CA GLY A 51 3.55 18.83 -24.19
C GLY A 51 4.62 17.90 -23.57
N VAL A 52 4.22 16.93 -22.76
CA VAL A 52 5.13 15.92 -22.16
C VAL A 52 5.10 14.63 -22.99
N ARG A 53 6.28 14.05 -23.24
CA ARG A 53 6.43 12.72 -23.85
C ARG A 53 6.42 11.62 -22.79
N GLY A 54 5.96 10.42 -23.15
CA GLY A 54 5.87 9.28 -22.23
C GLY A 54 4.61 9.33 -21.35
N ASP A 55 4.74 8.98 -20.07
CA ASP A 55 3.61 8.96 -19.13
C ASP A 55 3.23 10.37 -18.64
N SER A 56 2.33 11.00 -19.41
CA SER A 56 1.81 12.34 -19.14
C SER A 56 0.68 12.40 -18.11
N TRP A 57 0.23 11.25 -17.58
CA TRP A 57 -0.98 11.14 -16.77
C TRP A 57 -0.66 10.95 -15.29
N ARG A 58 -1.49 11.55 -14.44
CA ARG A 58 -1.40 11.50 -12.98
C ARG A 58 -2.77 11.26 -12.40
N VAL A 59 -2.86 10.27 -11.52
CA VAL A 59 -4.11 9.84 -10.89
C VAL A 59 -4.08 10.21 -9.41
N PHE A 60 -5.19 10.76 -8.93
CA PHE A 60 -5.43 11.07 -7.53
C PHE A 60 -6.77 10.48 -7.10
N LYS A 61 -6.88 10.03 -5.85
CA LYS A 61 -8.19 9.70 -5.27
C LYS A 61 -8.85 10.93 -4.67
N VAL A 62 -10.17 11.02 -4.82
CA VAL A 62 -11.01 11.87 -3.99
C VAL A 62 -11.24 11.15 -2.67
N GLU A 63 -11.10 11.84 -1.54
CA GLU A 63 -11.27 11.22 -0.23
C GLU A 63 -12.75 10.92 0.04
N THR A 64 -13.03 9.66 0.39
CA THR A 64 -14.37 9.14 0.70
C THR A 64 -14.28 8.20 1.90
N THR A 65 -15.28 8.21 2.77
CA THR A 65 -15.21 7.51 4.07
C THR A 65 -15.71 6.06 4.08
N ASN A 66 -16.51 5.65 3.09
CA ASN A 66 -17.30 4.41 3.16
C ASN A 66 -16.90 3.33 2.14
N LEU A 67 -15.67 3.37 1.63
CA LEU A 67 -15.17 2.35 0.70
C LEU A 67 -15.02 1.00 1.40
N THR A 68 -15.47 -0.07 0.74
CA THR A 68 -15.39 -1.46 1.23
C THR A 68 -14.64 -2.37 0.25
N GLY A 69 -14.31 -3.59 0.70
CA GLY A 69 -13.71 -4.63 -0.14
C GLY A 69 -12.37 -4.24 -0.79
N SER A 70 -12.16 -4.73 -2.01
CA SER A 70 -10.92 -4.52 -2.79
C SER A 70 -10.62 -3.04 -3.07
N VAL A 71 -11.67 -2.22 -3.23
CA VAL A 71 -11.54 -0.77 -3.49
C VAL A 71 -10.95 -0.04 -2.28
N SER A 72 -11.31 -0.44 -1.06
CA SER A 72 -10.73 0.09 0.19
C SER A 72 -9.26 -0.27 0.38
N VAL A 73 -8.83 -1.44 -0.13
CA VAL A 73 -7.39 -1.80 -0.16
C VAL A 73 -6.64 -0.96 -1.17
N LEU A 74 -7.23 -0.74 -2.35
CA LEU A 74 -6.64 0.08 -3.40
C LEU A 74 -6.54 1.57 -3.01
N SER A 75 -7.56 2.12 -2.36
CA SER A 75 -7.62 3.54 -1.98
C SER A 75 -6.46 3.96 -1.07
N ARG A 76 -6.00 3.06 -0.19
CA ARG A 76 -4.84 3.27 0.69
C ARG A 76 -3.51 3.41 -0.06
N ARG A 77 -3.45 2.98 -1.32
CA ARG A 77 -2.24 3.02 -2.17
C ARG A 77 -2.26 4.20 -3.15
N LEU A 78 -3.39 4.88 -3.30
CA LEU A 78 -3.56 6.00 -4.20
C LEU A 78 -3.29 7.32 -3.46
N PRO A 79 -2.58 8.27 -4.08
CA PRO A 79 -2.37 9.58 -3.50
C PRO A 79 -3.67 10.39 -3.52
N SER A 80 -3.95 11.09 -2.43
CA SER A 80 -5.03 12.07 -2.35
C SER A 80 -4.62 13.37 -3.04
N LEU A 81 -5.57 14.28 -3.29
CA LEU A 81 -5.22 15.61 -3.77
C LEU A 81 -4.42 16.34 -2.68
N PRO A 82 -3.25 16.92 -3.00
CA PRO A 82 -2.52 17.72 -2.03
C PRO A 82 -3.31 18.95 -1.60
N LEU A 83 -3.08 19.36 -0.36
CA LEU A 83 -3.73 20.53 0.21
C LEU A 83 -2.81 21.74 0.07
N THR A 84 -3.42 22.89 -0.26
CA THR A 84 -2.75 24.18 -0.15
C THR A 84 -2.51 24.55 1.33
N ARG A 85 -1.78 25.62 1.57
CA ARG A 85 -1.57 26.17 2.92
C ARG A 85 -2.90 26.44 3.67
N ASN A 86 -3.97 26.75 2.95
CA ASN A 86 -5.29 27.03 3.52
C ASN A 86 -6.18 25.77 3.60
N GLY A 87 -5.64 24.59 3.33
CA GLY A 87 -6.39 23.33 3.37
C GLY A 87 -7.25 23.06 2.12
N THR A 88 -7.24 23.93 1.12
CA THR A 88 -8.01 23.71 -0.12
C THR A 88 -7.30 22.68 -1.00
N PRO A 89 -8.00 21.65 -1.53
CA PRO A 89 -7.40 20.67 -2.43
C PRO A 89 -6.99 21.31 -3.75
N HIS A 90 -5.89 20.83 -4.33
CA HIS A 90 -5.43 21.21 -5.66
C HIS A 90 -4.80 20.00 -6.37
N LEU A 91 -4.70 20.06 -7.68
CA LEU A 91 -3.96 19.07 -8.46
C LEU A 91 -2.52 19.55 -8.61
N ASP A 92 -1.58 18.69 -8.27
CA ASP A 92 -0.16 18.89 -8.54
C ASP A 92 0.40 17.68 -9.29
N TRP A 93 0.73 17.86 -10.56
CA TRP A 93 1.19 16.78 -11.44
C TRP A 93 2.41 16.03 -10.90
N ASP A 94 3.29 16.70 -10.15
CA ASP A 94 4.47 16.04 -9.59
C ASP A 94 4.13 15.11 -8.40
N GLU A 95 2.96 15.30 -7.75
CA GLU A 95 2.53 14.52 -6.58
C GLU A 95 1.58 13.35 -6.93
N GLY A 96 1.09 13.28 -8.17
CA GLY A 96 0.13 12.24 -8.56
C GLY A 96 0.76 10.89 -8.91
N LEU A 97 -0.07 9.84 -8.92
CA LEU A 97 0.40 8.51 -9.32
C LEU A 97 0.47 8.41 -10.85
N PRO A 98 1.62 8.05 -11.43
CA PRO A 98 1.73 7.80 -12.88
C PRO A 98 0.76 6.70 -13.34
N LEU A 99 0.21 6.84 -14.56
CA LEU A 99 -0.78 5.90 -15.09
C LEU A 99 -0.26 4.47 -15.17
N HIS A 100 1.00 4.26 -15.57
CA HIS A 100 1.56 2.90 -15.63
C HIS A 100 1.61 2.23 -14.24
N LYS A 101 1.90 3.00 -13.18
CA LYS A 101 1.88 2.49 -11.80
C LYS A 101 0.47 2.20 -11.34
N PHE A 102 -0.48 3.08 -11.67
CA PHE A 102 -1.90 2.85 -11.39
C PHE A 102 -2.40 1.55 -12.03
N LEU A 103 -2.12 1.33 -13.31
CA LEU A 103 -2.48 0.09 -14.01
C LEU A 103 -1.80 -1.13 -13.38
N SER A 104 -0.53 -1.01 -12.99
CA SER A 104 0.18 -2.07 -12.27
C SER A 104 -0.48 -2.41 -10.93
N LEU A 105 -1.10 -1.45 -10.23
CA LEU A 105 -1.86 -1.72 -9.00
C LEU A 105 -3.18 -2.45 -9.28
N LEU A 106 -3.87 -2.14 -10.39
CA LEU A 106 -5.14 -2.78 -10.77
C LEU A 106 -4.94 -4.19 -11.32
N CYS A 107 -3.85 -4.42 -12.05
CA CYS A 107 -3.54 -5.69 -12.68
C CYS A 107 -2.78 -6.66 -11.75
N ARG A 108 -2.73 -6.41 -10.43
CA ARG A 108 -2.17 -7.39 -9.50
C ARG A 108 -3.17 -8.53 -9.36
N ASP A 109 -2.87 -9.66 -9.99
CA ASP A 109 -3.68 -10.87 -9.92
C ASP A 109 -3.87 -11.31 -8.46
N SER A 110 -5.04 -11.89 -8.18
CA SER A 110 -5.36 -12.60 -6.94
C SER A 110 -4.26 -13.58 -6.55
N ASP A 111 -3.62 -14.20 -7.54
CA ASP A 111 -2.53 -15.16 -7.34
C ASP A 111 -1.28 -14.49 -6.76
N SER A 112 -1.01 -13.22 -7.09
CA SER A 112 0.09 -12.49 -6.45
C SER A 112 -0.21 -12.16 -4.98
N TYR A 113 -1.49 -12.00 -4.59
CA TYR A 113 -1.86 -11.84 -3.19
C TYR A 113 -1.60 -13.13 -2.41
N THR A 114 -2.03 -14.28 -2.94
CA THR A 114 -1.79 -15.59 -2.35
C THR A 114 -0.30 -15.88 -2.24
N GLN A 115 0.46 -15.63 -3.31
CA GLN A 115 1.91 -15.85 -3.32
C GLN A 115 2.67 -14.91 -2.39
N THR A 116 2.24 -13.64 -2.26
CA THR A 116 2.86 -12.71 -1.30
C THR A 116 2.52 -13.11 0.13
N ALA A 117 1.28 -13.52 0.40
CA ALA A 117 0.84 -13.99 1.71
C ALA A 117 1.54 -15.31 2.11
N GLU A 118 1.71 -16.24 1.18
CA GLU A 118 2.49 -17.47 1.34
C GLU A 118 3.96 -17.14 1.63
N THR A 119 4.57 -16.25 0.85
CA THR A 119 5.97 -15.83 1.07
C THR A 119 6.18 -15.23 2.46
N LEU A 120 5.22 -14.41 2.95
CA LEU A 120 5.28 -13.83 4.29
C LEU A 120 5.08 -14.89 5.39
N ARG A 121 4.16 -15.85 5.19
CA ARG A 121 3.96 -16.98 6.12
C ARG A 121 5.19 -17.89 6.18
N SER A 122 5.78 -18.24 5.04
CA SER A 122 6.99 -19.06 4.98
C SER A 122 8.18 -18.39 5.70
N LYS A 123 8.33 -17.07 5.55
CA LYS A 123 9.37 -16.32 6.29
C LYS A 123 9.11 -16.30 7.79
N ALA A 124 7.87 -16.12 8.22
CA ALA A 124 7.51 -16.14 9.64
C ALA A 124 7.76 -17.52 10.26
N ASN A 125 7.40 -18.61 9.56
CA ASN A 125 7.64 -19.97 10.02
C ASN A 125 9.15 -20.28 10.11
N ALA A 126 9.94 -19.87 9.11
CA ALA A 126 11.38 -20.06 9.13
C ALA A 126 12.06 -19.32 10.31
N TRP A 127 11.52 -18.18 10.73
CA TRP A 127 12.02 -17.47 11.92
C TRP A 127 11.65 -18.19 13.21
N SER A 128 10.43 -18.75 13.29
CA SER A 128 10.00 -19.57 14.44
C SER A 128 10.84 -20.85 14.56
N GLU A 129 11.05 -21.57 13.46
CA GLU A 129 11.89 -22.77 13.40
C GLU A 129 13.35 -22.46 13.78
N LYS A 130 13.87 -21.33 13.30
CA LYS A 130 15.21 -20.85 13.68
C LYS A 130 15.29 -20.50 15.17
N ALA A 131 14.23 -19.92 15.74
CA ALA A 131 14.18 -19.60 17.16
C ALA A 131 14.06 -20.87 18.03
N GLU A 132 13.32 -21.89 17.58
CA GLU A 132 13.21 -23.18 18.27
C GLU A 132 14.52 -23.96 18.22
N THR A 133 15.19 -24.02 17.08
CA THR A 133 16.51 -24.67 16.95
C THR A 133 17.57 -24.00 17.83
N LEU A 134 17.62 -22.67 17.88
CA LEU A 134 18.48 -21.93 18.81
C LEU A 134 18.21 -22.29 20.28
N LYS A 135 16.94 -22.37 20.68
CA LYS A 135 16.56 -22.79 22.05
C LYS A 135 16.96 -24.23 22.35
N MET A 136 16.83 -25.13 21.38
CA MET A 136 17.24 -26.53 21.53
C MET A 136 18.77 -26.66 21.65
N GLU A 137 19.54 -25.91 20.86
CA GLU A 137 21.00 -25.87 20.97
C GLU A 137 21.46 -25.30 22.31
N GLU A 138 20.80 -24.24 22.81
CA GLU A 138 21.09 -23.68 24.14
C GLU A 138 20.76 -24.67 25.26
N ALA A 139 19.63 -25.38 25.16
CA ALA A 139 19.26 -26.42 26.12
C ALA A 139 20.25 -27.61 26.10
N GLN A 140 20.67 -28.06 24.92
CA GLN A 140 21.69 -29.11 24.78
C GLN A 140 23.05 -28.69 25.34
N LYS A 141 23.48 -27.45 25.08
CA LYS A 141 24.70 -26.89 25.68
C LYS A 141 24.61 -26.79 27.20
N ALA A 142 23.45 -26.41 27.74
CA ALA A 142 23.22 -26.37 29.18
C ALA A 142 23.28 -27.77 29.82
N ILE A 143 22.69 -28.78 29.17
CA ILE A 143 22.75 -30.18 29.61
C ILE A 143 24.19 -30.71 29.57
N LEU A 144 24.92 -30.47 28.48
CA LEU A 144 26.32 -30.89 28.33
C LEU A 144 27.22 -30.24 29.41
N LYS A 145 27.02 -28.95 29.67
CA LYS A 145 27.74 -28.22 30.72
C LYS A 145 27.40 -28.69 32.14
N GLN A 146 26.22 -29.29 32.34
CA GLN A 146 25.85 -29.95 33.60
C GLN A 146 26.44 -31.36 33.75
N GLN A 147 26.81 -32.03 32.65
CA GLN A 147 27.47 -33.35 32.68
C GLN A 147 28.99 -33.25 32.92
N GLU A 148 29.65 -32.18 32.45
CA GLU A 148 31.08 -31.94 32.70
C GLU A 148 31.52 -31.93 34.18
N PRO A 149 30.76 -31.35 35.14
CA PRO A 149 31.17 -31.39 36.55
C PRO A 149 31.12 -32.80 37.16
N GLU A 150 30.26 -33.72 36.69
CA GLU A 150 30.19 -35.08 37.25
C GLU A 150 31.32 -35.99 36.78
N GLU A 151 31.77 -35.83 35.54
CA GLU A 151 32.94 -36.53 34.98
C GLU A 151 34.25 -36.07 35.64
N TRP A 152 34.42 -34.76 35.85
CA TRP A 152 35.60 -34.20 36.53
C TRP A 152 35.69 -34.66 38.00
N VAL A 153 34.56 -34.70 38.72
CA VAL A 153 34.49 -35.19 40.11
C VAL A 153 34.74 -36.71 40.21
N LYS A 154 34.40 -37.51 39.18
CA LYS A 154 34.73 -38.94 39.13
C LYS A 154 36.21 -39.19 38.82
N LYS A 155 36.87 -38.31 38.06
CA LYS A 155 38.28 -38.44 37.66
C LYS A 155 39.29 -38.08 38.76
N PHE A 156 38.90 -37.29 39.76
CA PHE A 156 39.78 -36.81 40.84
C PHE A 156 39.43 -37.33 42.24
N ARG A 157 38.56 -38.34 42.36
CA ARG A 157 38.29 -39.00 43.65
C ARG A 157 39.35 -40.08 43.91
N LEU A 158 40.47 -39.66 44.49
CA LEU A 158 41.45 -40.49 45.20
C LEU A 158 41.19 -40.38 46.71
#